data_AF-A0A484KQF5-F1
#
_entry.id   AF-A0A484KQF5-F1
#
_cell.length_a   1.000
_cell.length_b   1.000
_cell.length_c   1.000
_cell.angle_alpha   90.00
_cell.angle_beta   90.00
_cell.angle_gamma   90.00
#
_symmetry.space_group_name_H-M   'P 1'
#
loop_
_entity.id
_entity.type
_entity.pdbx_description
1 polymer ?
#
loop_
_entity_poly.entity_id
_entity_poly.type
_entity_poly.pdbx_seq_one_letter_code
_entity_poly.pdbx_strand_id
1 'polypeptide(L)'
;MSSTACFMIVSRNDIPIYEAEVGAAQKEDAAHQHQFILHAALDIVQDMAWTTTAMFMKSIDRFNDLAVSVYVTAGHILNIVQFHARP
;
A
#
# COMPACT_ATOMS: atom_id res chain seq x y z
N MET A 1 -21.87 -4.81 2.29
CA MET A 1 -20.52 -5.03 1.74
C MET A 1 -19.54 -4.24 2.59
N SER A 2 -18.75 -4.92 3.43
CA SER A 2 -17.74 -4.25 4.25
C SER A 2 -16.48 -4.10 3.39
N SER A 3 -16.22 -2.88 2.91
CA SER A 3 -14.93 -2.57 2.26
C SER A 3 -13.83 -2.69 3.30
N THR A 4 -12.98 -3.71 3.18
CA THR A 4 -11.73 -3.81 3.96
C THR A 4 -10.62 -3.06 3.23
N ALA A 5 -9.85 -2.26 3.96
CA ALA A 5 -8.68 -1.58 3.46
C ALA A 5 -7.49 -1.86 4.39
N CYS A 6 -6.35 -2.18 3.80
CA CYS A 6 -5.08 -2.24 4.54
C CYS A 6 -4.32 -0.94 4.29
N PHE A 7 -3.71 -0.41 5.34
CA PHE A 7 -2.94 0.82 5.35
C PHE A 7 -1.57 0.55 5.97
N MET A 8 -0.51 0.82 5.21
CA MET A 8 0.87 0.65 5.68
C MET A 8 1.67 1.92 5.44
N ILE A 9 2.49 2.28 6.42
CA ILE A 9 3.49 3.34 6.32
C ILE A 9 4.85 2.69 6.30
N VAL A 10 5.60 2.91 5.24
CA VAL A 10 6.96 2.38 5.08
C VAL A 10 7.96 3.52 5.18
N SER A 11 9.02 3.29 5.95
CA SER A 11 10.14 4.22 6.07
C SER A 11 11.01 4.23 4.82
N ARG A 12 11.98 5.16 4.79
CA ARG A 12 12.99 5.28 3.72
C ARG A 12 13.90 4.06 3.54
N ASN A 13 13.95 3.16 4.54
CA ASN A 13 14.80 1.97 4.53
C ASN A 13 13.99 0.70 4.27
N ASP A 14 12.81 0.83 3.67
CA ASP A 14 11.86 -0.27 3.40
C ASP A 14 11.40 -1.02 4.66
N ILE A 15 11.48 -0.37 5.83
CA ILE A 15 10.98 -0.91 7.10
C ILE A 15 9.54 -0.39 7.31
N PRO A 16 8.53 -1.28 7.47
CA PRO A 16 7.18 -0.86 7.86
C PRO A 16 7.21 -0.28 9.27
N ILE A 17 6.72 0.95 9.44
CA ILE A 17 6.69 1.66 10.72
C ILE A 17 5.27 1.80 11.29
N TYR A 18 4.25 1.56 10.46
CA TYR A 18 2.86 1.50 10.88
C TYR A 18 2.07 0.62 9.95
N GLU A 19 1.18 -0.19 10.53
CA GLU A 19 0.25 -1.04 9.82
C GLU A 19 -1.11 -0.92 10.51
N ALA A 20 -2.16 -0.76 9.72
CA ALA A 20 -3.52 -0.73 10.19
C ALA A 20 -4.45 -1.37 9.16
N GLU A 21 -5.38 -2.16 9.67
CA GLU A 21 -6.51 -2.64 8.88
C GLU A 21 -7.76 -1.84 9.25
N VAL A 22 -8.47 -1.39 8.23
CA VAL A 22 -9.70 -0.63 8.35
C VAL A 22 -10.82 -1.44 7.73
N GLY A 23 -11.80 -1.85 8.55
CA GLY A 23 -12.95 -2.65 8.11
C GLY A 23 -13.18 -3.87 9.00
N ALA A 24 -13.92 -4.85 8.49
CA ALA A 24 -14.18 -6.09 9.19
C ALA A 24 -12.86 -6.80 9.53
N ALA A 25 -12.74 -7.28 10.78
CA ALA A 25 -11.57 -8.00 11.27
C ALA A 25 -11.24 -9.17 10.32
N GLN A 26 -10.05 -9.13 9.73
CA GLN A 26 -9.59 -10.20 8.87
C GLN A 26 -8.94 -11.32 9.67
N LYS A 27 -8.93 -12.53 9.08
CA LYS A 27 -8.12 -13.65 9.57
C LYS A 27 -6.64 -13.32 9.38
N GLU A 28 -5.78 -13.79 10.29
CA GLU A 28 -4.32 -13.59 10.23
C GLU A 28 -3.70 -13.95 8.86
N ASP A 29 -4.21 -14.99 8.19
CA ASP A 29 -3.73 -15.37 6.85
C ASP A 29 -3.90 -14.26 5.79
N ALA A 30 -4.98 -13.49 5.88
CA ALA A 30 -5.23 -12.39 4.95
C ALA A 30 -4.31 -11.18 5.23
N ALA A 31 -3.98 -10.94 6.51
CA ALA A 31 -3.01 -9.92 6.89
C ALA A 31 -1.61 -10.22 6.32
N HIS A 32 -1.16 -11.48 6.39
CA HIS A 32 0.11 -11.90 5.77
C HIS A 32 0.09 -11.73 4.23
N GLN A 33 -1.03 -12.06 3.59
CA GLN A 33 -1.18 -11.84 2.15
C GLN A 33 -1.09 -10.36 1.79
N HIS A 34 -1.74 -9.50 2.56
CA HIS A 34 -1.66 -8.05 2.36
C HIS A 34 -0.24 -7.55 2.50
N GLN A 35 0.48 -7.96 3.54
CA GLN A 35 1.87 -7.57 3.74
C GLN A 35 2.75 -7.95 2.53
N PHE A 36 2.56 -9.15 2.00
CA PHE A 36 3.29 -9.60 0.80
C PHE A 36 2.99 -8.73 -0.42
N ILE A 37 1.71 -8.45 -0.70
CA ILE A 37 1.30 -7.62 -1.85
C ILE A 37 1.82 -6.19 -1.69
N LEU A 38 1.68 -5.60 -0.49
CA LEU A 38 2.14 -4.24 -0.21
C LEU A 38 3.65 -4.12 -0.35
N HIS A 39 4.40 -5.12 0.10
CA HIS A 39 5.85 -5.14 -0.05
C HIS A 39 6.27 -5.26 -1.53
N ALA A 40 5.63 -6.15 -2.29
CA ALA A 40 5.90 -6.28 -3.73
C ALA A 40 5.61 -4.99 -4.52
N ALA A 41 4.61 -4.22 -4.08
CA ALA A 41 4.29 -2.94 -4.71
C ALA A 41 5.34 -1.84 -4.45
N LEU A 42 6.17 -1.95 -3.40
CA LEU A 42 7.19 -0.94 -3.08
C LEU A 42 8.24 -0.80 -4.19
N ASP A 43 8.61 -1.88 -4.84
CA ASP A 43 9.56 -1.85 -5.97
C ASP A 43 9.04 -0.94 -7.09
N ILE A 44 7.74 -1.04 -7.40
CA ILE A 44 7.07 -0.20 -8.41
C ILE A 44 7.03 1.26 -7.94
N VAL A 45 6.75 1.51 -6.65
CA VAL A 45 6.75 2.87 -6.08
C VAL A 45 8.11 3.53 -6.22
N GLN A 46 9.19 2.79 -5.94
CA GLN A 46 10.54 3.32 -6.03
C GLN A 46 10.83 3.79 -7.45
N ASP A 47 10.54 2.98 -8.47
CA ASP A 47 10.71 3.38 -9.87
C ASP A 47 9.84 4.58 -10.28
N MET A 48 8.58 4.58 -9.84
CA MET A 48 7.65 5.68 -10.16
C MET A 48 8.04 6.99 -9.47
N ALA A 49 8.54 6.95 -8.24
CA ALA A 49 8.91 8.14 -7.46
C ALA A 49 10.04 8.96 -8.12
N TRP A 50 10.87 8.34 -8.98
CA TRP A 50 11.90 9.04 -9.75
C TRP A 50 11.38 9.68 -11.05
N THR A 51 10.19 9.28 -11.50
CA THR A 51 9.63 9.71 -12.80
C THR A 51 8.40 10.61 -12.67
N THR A 52 7.76 10.63 -11.51
CA THR A 52 6.57 11.44 -11.23
C THR A 52 6.82 12.48 -10.14
N THR A 53 6.25 13.67 -10.33
CA THR A 53 6.22 14.74 -9.30
C THR A 53 4.94 14.70 -8.46
N ALA A 54 3.99 13.82 -8.80
CA ALA A 54 2.75 13.68 -8.06
C ALA A 54 3.00 12.91 -6.75
N MET A 55 2.55 13.48 -5.63
CA MET A 55 2.61 12.81 -4.33
C MET A 55 1.64 11.63 -4.22
N PHE A 56 0.53 11.63 -4.98
CA PHE A 56 -0.47 10.56 -4.95
C PHE A 56 -0.50 9.80 -6.27
N MET A 57 -0.30 8.49 -6.20
CA MET A 57 -0.35 7.57 -7.32
C MET A 57 -1.46 6.54 -7.09
N LYS A 58 -2.52 6.63 -7.89
CA LYS A 58 -3.70 5.80 -7.74
C LYS A 58 -3.53 4.48 -8.50
N SER A 59 -3.81 3.36 -7.85
CA SER A 59 -3.87 2.04 -8.48
C SER A 59 -2.59 1.66 -9.24
N ILE A 60 -1.43 1.84 -8.59
CA ILE A 60 -0.12 1.53 -9.18
C ILE A 60 0.10 0.04 -9.42
N ASP A 61 -0.56 -0.79 -8.60
CA ASP A 61 -0.49 -2.23 -8.68
C ASP A 61 -1.87 -2.83 -8.38
N ARG A 62 -2.10 -4.05 -8.87
CA ARG A 62 -3.34 -4.80 -8.66
C ARG A 62 -3.06 -6.28 -8.49
N PHE A 63 -3.69 -6.84 -7.47
CA PHE A 63 -3.70 -8.28 -7.23
C PHE A 63 -5.14 -8.74 -7.01
N ASN A 64 -5.67 -9.59 -7.91
CA ASN A 64 -7.09 -9.97 -7.92
C ASN A 64 -8.01 -8.73 -7.90
N ASP A 65 -8.98 -8.68 -6.98
CA ASP A 65 -9.93 -7.58 -6.81
C ASP A 65 -9.38 -6.39 -6.02
N LEU A 66 -8.08 -6.40 -5.76
CA LEU A 66 -7.43 -5.54 -4.80
C LEU A 66 -6.55 -4.54 -5.54
N ALA A 67 -6.81 -3.25 -5.31
CA ALA A 67 -6.04 -2.17 -5.91
C ALA A 67 -5.13 -1.52 -4.87
N VAL A 68 -3.86 -1.34 -5.24
CA VAL A 68 -2.83 -0.71 -4.42
C VAL A 68 -2.65 0.74 -4.87
N SER A 69 -2.85 1.69 -3.97
CA SER A 69 -2.60 3.11 -4.21
C SER A 69 -1.56 3.62 -3.23
N VAL A 70 -0.74 4.57 -3.66
CA VAL A 70 0.39 5.05 -2.87
C VAL A 70 0.42 6.56 -2.76
N TYR A 71 0.81 7.03 -1.58
CA TYR A 71 1.15 8.42 -1.33
C TYR A 71 2.62 8.53 -0.91
N VAL A 72 3.42 9.23 -1.73
CA VAL A 72 4.83 9.49 -1.52
C VAL A 72 5.00 10.91 -0.99
N THR A 73 5.63 11.02 0.18
CA THR A 73 5.92 12.34 0.78
C THR A 73 7.15 12.99 0.15
N ALA A 74 7.28 14.31 0.31
CA ALA A 74 8.40 15.10 -0.24
C ALA A 74 9.80 14.61 0.17
N GLY A 75 9.91 13.89 1.29
CA GLY A 75 11.18 13.34 1.74
C GLY A 75 11.55 11.97 1.15
N HIS A 76 10.68 11.37 0.32
CA HIS A 76 10.76 9.96 -0.10
C HIS A 76 10.83 8.97 1.10
N ILE A 77 10.51 9.46 2.31
CA ILE A 77 10.65 8.76 3.61
C ILE A 77 9.42 7.93 3.93
N LEU A 78 8.30 8.23 3.30
CA LEU A 78 7.00 7.71 3.70
C LEU A 78 6.22 7.29 2.45
N ASN A 79 6.20 5.99 2.18
CA ASN A 79 5.30 5.39 1.21
C ASN A 79 4.07 4.92 1.99
N ILE A 80 2.98 5.67 1.86
CA ILE A 80 1.70 5.28 2.43
C ILE A 80 1.00 4.43 1.40
N VAL A 81 0.74 3.17 1.71
CA VAL A 81 0.08 2.24 0.79
C VAL A 81 -1.32 1.95 1.31
N GLN A 82 -2.32 2.29 0.49
CA GLN A 82 -3.71 1.96 0.75
C GLN A 82 -4.20 0.93 -0.26
N PHE A 83 -4.74 -0.14 0.28
CA PHE A 83 -5.36 -1.22 -0.46
C PHE A 83 -6.89 -1.11 -0.39
N HIS A 84 -7.59 -1.33 -1.51
CA HIS A 84 -9.05 -1.35 -1.53
C HIS A 84 -9.57 -2.51 -2.36
N ALA A 85 -10.44 -3.33 -1.77
CA ALA A 85 -11.21 -4.36 -2.47
C ALA A 85 -12.38 -3.70 -3.23
N ARG A 86 -12.48 -3.92 -4.55
CA ARG A 86 -13.63 -3.42 -5.32
C ARG A 86 -14.93 -4.15 -4.90
N PRO A 87 -16.09 -3.45 -4.94
CA PRO A 87 -17.40 -4.06 -4.66
C PRO A 87 -17.83 -5.06 -5.72
#